data_AF-A0A3M1R7Y0-F1
#
_entry.id   AF-A0A3M1R7Y0-F1
#
_cell.length_a   1.000
_cell.length_b   1.000
_cell.length_c   1.000
_cell.angle_alpha   90.00
_cell.angle_beta   90.00
_cell.angle_gamma   90.00
#
_symmetry.space_group_name_H-M   'P 1'
#
loop_
_entity.id
_entity.type
_entity.pdbx_description
1 polymer ?
#
loop_
_entity_poly.entity_id
_entity_poly.type
_entity_poly.pdbx_seq_one_letter_code
_entity_poly.pdbx_strand_id
1 'polypeptide(L)'
;MGPQQKIILRDIGLLIHVPGLMALVSLPIALALAEGYAARAFAWTGLISLGLGQALYRLFQSPEETRLHHGMVVAALGWIVVPLLGSLPFLLIASHLAVLPQTPETVRV
;
A
#
# COMPACT_ATOMS: atom_id res chain seq x y z
N MET A 1 -13.72 -14.01 -16.24
CA MET A 1 -12.73 -12.94 -16.49
C MET A 1 -11.95 -13.28 -17.74
N GLY A 2 -11.92 -12.38 -18.71
CA GLY A 2 -11.13 -12.56 -19.95
C GLY A 2 -9.63 -12.54 -19.68
N PRO A 3 -8.81 -13.12 -20.58
CA PRO A 3 -7.35 -13.20 -20.42
C PRO A 3 -6.69 -11.83 -20.16
N GLN A 4 -7.16 -10.78 -20.83
CA GLN A 4 -6.67 -9.40 -20.70
C GLN A 4 -6.82 -8.83 -19.27
N GLN A 5 -7.93 -9.14 -18.58
CA GLN A 5 -8.22 -8.64 -17.24
C GLN A 5 -7.24 -9.23 -16.20
N LYS A 6 -6.81 -10.49 -16.41
CA LYS A 6 -5.87 -11.17 -15.51
C LYS A 6 -4.48 -10.53 -15.57
N ILE A 7 -4.02 -10.12 -16.77
CA ILE A 7 -2.74 -9.43 -16.96
C ILE A 7 -2.72 -8.10 -16.20
N ILE A 8 -3.77 -7.29 -16.35
CA ILE A 8 -3.88 -5.99 -15.66
C ILE A 8 -3.87 -6.18 -14.14
N LEU A 9 -4.63 -7.13 -13.60
CA LEU A 9 -4.66 -7.40 -12.15
C LEU A 9 -3.32 -7.92 -11.61
N ARG A 10 -2.62 -8.77 -12.36
CA ARG A 10 -1.28 -9.25 -12.00
C ARG A 10 -0.29 -8.08 -11.91
N ASP A 11 -0.29 -7.20 -12.91
CA ASP A 11 0.64 -6.09 -13.01
C ASP A 11 0.33 -5.00 -11.97
N ILE A 12 -0.94 -4.77 -11.63
CA ILE A 12 -1.34 -3.96 -10.46
C ILE A 12 -0.86 -4.61 -9.17
N GLY A 13 -0.99 -5.94 -9.05
CA GLY A 13 -0.47 -6.70 -7.92
C GLY A 13 1.02 -6.43 -7.70
N LEU A 14 1.82 -6.38 -8.77
CA LEU A 14 3.23 -6.00 -8.70
C LEU A 14 3.41 -4.53 -8.31
N LEU A 15 2.63 -3.62 -8.90
CA LEU A 15 2.69 -2.19 -8.61
C LEU A 15 2.44 -1.88 -7.12
N ILE A 16 1.51 -2.57 -6.47
CA ILE A 16 1.21 -2.36 -5.05
C ILE A 16 2.28 -2.90 -4.09
N HIS A 17 3.27 -3.64 -4.58
CA HIS A 17 4.43 -3.96 -3.74
C HIS A 17 5.28 -2.73 -3.47
N VAL A 18 5.27 -1.73 -4.37
CA VAL A 18 6.08 -0.51 -4.23
C VAL A 18 5.76 0.26 -2.93
N PRO A 19 4.51 0.68 -2.67
CA PRO A 19 4.18 1.36 -1.41
C PRO A 19 4.40 0.45 -0.17
N GLY A 20 4.19 -0.86 -0.31
CA GLY A 20 4.49 -1.82 0.75
C GLY A 20 5.97 -1.88 1.12
N LEU A 21 6.84 -1.96 0.11
CA LEU A 21 8.29 -1.97 0.31
C LEU A 21 8.78 -0.63 0.85
N MET A 22 8.24 0.49 0.34
CA MET A 22 8.53 1.81 0.89
C MET A 22 8.17 1.93 2.38
N ALA A 23 7.01 1.41 2.79
CA ALA A 23 6.63 1.37 4.20
C ALA A 23 7.61 0.53 5.04
N LEU A 24 8.05 -0.63 4.53
CA LEU A 24 9.06 -1.46 5.21
C LEU A 24 10.44 -0.77 5.29
N VAL A 25 10.85 -0.01 4.28
CA VAL A 25 12.10 0.76 4.30
C VAL A 25 12.04 1.88 5.35
N SER A 26 10.87 2.46 5.61
CA SER A 26 10.67 3.47 6.66
C SER A 26 10.63 2.87 8.08
N LEU A 27 10.36 1.57 8.21
CA LEU A 27 10.19 0.89 9.50
C LEU A 27 11.46 0.92 10.38
N PRO A 28 12.69 0.65 9.88
CA PRO A 28 13.93 0.82 10.63
C PRO A 28 14.09 2.20 11.26
N ILE A 29 13.68 3.26 10.55
CA ILE A 29 13.80 4.65 11.04
C ILE A 29 12.86 4.86 12.23
N ALA A 30 11.61 4.40 12.12
CA ALA A 30 10.64 4.48 13.22
C ALA A 30 11.10 3.70 14.46
N LEU A 31 11.73 2.54 14.26
CA LEU A 31 12.32 1.76 15.36
C LEU A 31 13.53 2.45 15.99
N ALA A 32 14.41 3.05 15.18
CA ALA A 32 15.59 3.77 15.66
C ALA A 32 15.23 4.98 16.54
N LEU A 33 14.09 5.62 16.25
CA LEU A 33 13.55 6.75 17.03
C LEU A 33 12.66 6.31 18.20
N ALA A 34 12.53 5.00 18.46
CA ALA A 34 11.64 4.44 19.48
C ALA A 34 10.15 4.82 19.30
N GLU A 35 9.72 5.13 18.08
CA GLU A 35 8.33 5.48 17.76
C GLU A 35 7.49 4.24 17.46
N GLY A 36 7.10 3.51 18.52
CA GLY A 36 6.36 2.26 18.39
C GLY A 36 5.02 2.39 17.65
N TYR A 37 4.34 3.54 17.75
CA TYR A 37 3.08 3.79 17.03
C TYR A 37 3.30 3.90 15.51
N ALA A 38 4.34 4.63 15.08
CA ALA A 38 4.69 4.78 13.66
C ALA A 38 5.22 3.46 13.09
N ALA A 39 6.04 2.74 13.86
CA ALA A 39 6.52 1.41 13.47
C ALA A 39 5.37 0.43 13.21
N ARG A 40 4.34 0.41 14.09
CA ARG A 40 3.12 -0.40 13.87
C ARG A 40 2.37 0.02 12.61
N ALA A 41 2.22 1.31 12.36
CA ALA A 41 1.52 1.82 11.18
C ALA A 41 2.24 1.42 9.87
N PHE A 42 3.57 1.55 9.82
CA PHE A 42 4.37 1.10 8.69
C PHE A 42 4.34 -0.42 8.52
N ALA A 43 4.38 -1.19 9.62
CA ALA A 43 4.27 -2.65 9.58
C ALA A 43 2.93 -3.10 8.99
N TRP A 44 1.81 -2.53 9.44
CA TRP A 44 0.48 -2.84 8.92
C TRP A 44 0.33 -2.42 7.46
N THR A 45 0.83 -1.24 7.09
CA THR A 45 0.83 -0.77 5.69
C THR A 45 1.60 -1.74 4.80
N GLY A 46 2.82 -2.11 5.21
CA GLY A 46 3.65 -3.07 4.49
C GLY A 46 2.96 -4.42 4.35
N LEU A 47 2.38 -4.95 5.43
CA LEU A 47 1.69 -6.22 5.43
C LEU A 47 0.44 -6.23 4.54
N ILE A 48 -0.39 -5.19 4.59
CA ILE A 48 -1.59 -5.06 3.76
C ILE A 48 -1.18 -4.94 2.30
N SER A 49 -0.23 -4.06 1.97
CA SER A 49 0.17 -3.77 0.60
C SER A 49 0.88 -4.97 -0.06
N LEU A 50 1.82 -5.61 0.65
CA LEU A 50 2.50 -6.81 0.17
C LEU A 50 1.58 -8.03 0.16
N GLY A 51 0.71 -8.17 1.17
CA GLY A 51 -0.27 -9.25 1.25
C GLY A 51 -1.26 -9.21 0.09
N LEU A 52 -1.87 -8.04 -0.17
CA LEU A 52 -2.72 -7.83 -1.34
C LEU A 52 -1.92 -8.01 -2.63
N GLY A 53 -0.71 -7.43 -2.73
CA GLY A 53 0.14 -7.55 -3.90
C GLY A 53 0.41 -8.99 -4.28
N GLN A 54 0.88 -9.77 -3.30
CA GLN A 54 1.22 -11.17 -3.48
C GLN A 54 -0.02 -12.03 -3.77
N ALA A 55 -1.16 -11.72 -3.14
CA ALA A 55 -2.42 -12.41 -3.38
C ALA A 55 -2.94 -12.16 -4.80
N LEU A 56 -2.96 -10.89 -5.27
CA LEU A 56 -3.32 -10.55 -6.64
C LEU A 56 -2.35 -11.20 -7.64
N TYR A 57 -1.05 -11.13 -7.38
CA TYR A 57 -0.06 -11.74 -8.27
C TYR A 57 -0.25 -13.26 -8.42
N ARG A 58 -0.48 -13.99 -7.31
CA ARG A 58 -0.69 -15.45 -7.35
C ARG A 58 -2.03 -15.85 -7.96
N LEU A 59 -3.11 -15.13 -7.64
CA LEU A 59 -4.45 -15.48 -8.11
C LEU A 59 -4.63 -15.23 -9.62
N PHE A 60 -3.91 -14.25 -10.18
CA PHE A 60 -4.01 -13.84 -11.58
C PHE A 60 -2.77 -14.14 -12.40
N GLN A 61 -1.92 -15.08 -11.94
CA GLN A 61 -0.75 -15.54 -12.69
C GLN A 61 -1.19 -16.05 -14.06
N SER A 62 -0.80 -15.32 -15.10
CA SER A 62 -1.07 -15.66 -16.50
C SER A 62 0.26 -15.82 -17.24
N PRO A 63 0.42 -16.82 -18.11
CA PRO A 63 1.61 -16.98 -18.95
C PRO A 63 1.66 -15.97 -20.11
N GLU A 64 0.61 -15.17 -20.29
CA GLU A 64 0.51 -14.22 -21.40
C GLU A 64 1.33 -12.93 -21.16
N GLU A 65 1.98 -12.44 -22.22
CA GLU A 65 2.83 -11.25 -22.19
C GLU A 65 2.03 -9.94 -22.06
N THR A 66 2.56 -9.01 -21.27
CA THR A 66 2.00 -7.66 -21.12
C THR A 66 2.20 -6.86 -22.41
N ARG A 67 1.12 -6.61 -23.15
CA ARG A 67 1.14 -5.69 -24.31
C ARG A 67 1.01 -4.23 -23.87
N LEU A 68 1.52 -3.29 -24.68
CA LEU A 68 1.56 -1.83 -24.40
C LEU A 68 0.22 -1.24 -23.92
N HIS A 69 -0.90 -1.65 -24.51
CA HIS A 69 -2.23 -1.16 -24.10
C HIS A 69 -2.59 -1.53 -22.65
N HIS A 70 -2.21 -2.72 -22.20
CA HIS A 70 -2.42 -3.13 -20.80
C HIS A 70 -1.56 -2.31 -19.85
N GLY A 71 -0.32 -1.99 -20.24
CA GLY A 71 0.58 -1.14 -19.45
C GLY A 71 0.02 0.27 -19.20
N MET A 72 -0.59 0.89 -20.22
CA MET A 72 -1.24 2.19 -20.06
C MET A 72 -2.41 2.14 -19.05
N VAL A 73 -3.22 1.08 -19.08
CA VAL A 73 -4.33 0.90 -18.12
C VAL A 73 -3.79 0.70 -16.70
N VAL A 74 -2.73 -0.10 -16.53
CA VAL A 74 -2.06 -0.29 -15.24
C VAL A 74 -1.50 1.03 -14.70
N ALA A 75 -0.88 1.84 -15.55
CA ALA A 75 -0.38 3.16 -15.16
C ALA A 75 -1.50 4.09 -14.71
N ALA A 76 -2.62 4.13 -15.44
CA ALA A 76 -3.79 4.93 -15.07
C ALA A 76 -4.41 4.49 -13.73
N LEU A 77 -4.54 3.19 -13.50
CA LEU A 77 -5.05 2.65 -12.23
C LEU A 77 -4.05 2.86 -11.08
N GLY A 78 -2.76 2.82 -11.37
CA GLY A 78 -1.68 3.08 -10.43
C GLY A 78 -1.81 4.43 -9.72
N TRP A 79 -2.27 5.46 -10.43
CA TRP A 79 -2.53 6.79 -9.88
C TRP A 79 -3.59 6.81 -8.78
N ILE A 80 -4.45 5.79 -8.68
CA ILE A 80 -5.46 5.69 -7.62
C ILE A 80 -4.98 4.72 -6.55
N VAL A 81 -4.54 3.53 -6.95
CA VAL A 81 -4.22 2.45 -6.01
C VAL A 81 -2.97 2.76 -5.18
N VAL A 82 -1.93 3.33 -5.78
CA VAL A 82 -0.67 3.64 -5.07
C VAL A 82 -0.87 4.70 -3.98
N PRO A 83 -1.45 5.89 -4.24
CA PRO A 83 -1.68 6.86 -3.17
C PRO A 83 -2.73 6.39 -2.16
N LEU A 84 -3.72 5.59 -2.55
CA LEU A 84 -4.66 5.01 -1.60
C LEU A 84 -3.95 4.14 -0.56
N LEU A 85 -3.10 3.20 -1.00
CA LEU A 85 -2.30 2.39 -0.08
C LEU A 85 -1.22 3.20 0.64
N GLY A 86 -0.61 4.18 -0.04
CA GLY A 86 0.36 5.10 0.53
C GLY A 86 -0.21 6.03 1.60
N SER A 87 -1.53 6.22 1.65
CA SER A 87 -2.21 7.00 2.69
C SER A 87 -2.38 6.25 4.01
N LEU A 88 -2.33 4.91 4.00
CA LEU A 88 -2.50 4.05 5.18
C LEU A 88 -1.61 4.41 6.38
N PRO A 89 -0.28 4.59 6.24
CA PRO A 89 0.55 4.88 7.40
C PRO A 89 0.19 6.23 8.02
N PHE A 90 -0.18 7.23 7.20
CA PHE A 90 -0.63 8.53 7.67
C PHE A 90 -1.95 8.43 8.45
N LEU A 91 -2.93 7.67 7.93
CA LEU A 91 -4.22 7.48 8.62
C LEU A 91 -4.06 6.73 9.95
N LEU A 92 -3.24 5.67 9.97
CA LEU A 92 -2.98 4.89 11.17
C LEU A 92 -2.23 5.69 12.25
N ILE A 93 -1.27 6.53 11.84
CA ILE A 93 -0.57 7.43 12.75
C ILE A 93 -1.53 8.51 13.27
N ALA A 94 -2.24 9.20 12.38
CA ALA A 94 -3.15 10.28 12.74
C ALA A 94 -4.25 9.82 13.70
N SER A 95 -4.86 8.66 13.44
CA SER A 95 -5.88 8.08 14.33
C SER A 95 -5.34 7.72 15.71
N HIS A 96 -4.10 7.21 15.80
CA HIS A 96 -3.46 6.98 17.10
C HIS A 96 -3.19 8.28 17.86
N LEU A 97 -2.74 9.33 17.16
CA LEU A 97 -2.44 10.62 17.79
C LEU A 97 -3.71 11.37 18.19
N ALA A 98 -4.82 11.22 17.46
CA ALA A 98 -6.08 11.91 17.73
C ALA A 98 -6.67 11.56 19.11
N VAL A 99 -6.40 10.36 19.62
CA VAL A 99 -6.93 9.87 20.91
C VAL A 99 -6.07 10.30 22.11
N LEU A 100 -4.89 10.91 21.89
CA LEU A 100 -3.99 11.28 22.97
C LEU A 100 -4.55 12.46 23.81
N PRO A 101 -4.31 12.48 25.14
CA PRO A 101 -4.82 13.53 26.02
C PRO A 101 -4.32 14.94 25.67
N GLN A 102 -3.15 15.01 25.04
CA GLN A 102 -2.46 16.25 24.67
C GLN A 102 -3.03 16.90 23.39
N THR A 103 -3.95 16.21 22.70
CA THR A 103 -4.48 16.63 21.41
C THR A 103 -5.54 17.73 21.61
N PRO A 104 -5.42 18.88 20.92
CA PRO A 104 -6.39 19.97 20.99
C PRO A 104 -7.82 19.49 20.67
N GLU A 105 -8.81 20.00 21.41
CA GLU A 105 -10.24 19.66 21.23
C GLU A 105 -10.75 19.87 19.80
N THR A 106 -10.15 20.78 19.03
CA THR A 106 -10.49 21.04 17.62
C THR A 106 -10.10 19.93 16.65
N VAL A 107 -9.22 19.00 17.07
CA VAL A 107 -8.68 17.92 16.22
C VAL A 107 -9.17 16.54 16.65
N ARG A 108 -9.86 16.42 17.80
CA ARG A 108 -10.46 15.16 18.23
C ARG A 108 -11.64 14.83 17.33
N VAL A 109 -11.55 13.69 16.64
CA VAL A 109 -12.58 13.15 15.75
C VAL A 109 -13.32 12.01 16.43
#